data_AF-A0A9F5IFD6-F1
#
_entry.id   AF-A0A9F5IFD6-F1
#
_cell.length_a   1.000
_cell.length_b   1.000
_cell.length_c   1.000
_cell.angle_alpha   90.00
_cell.angle_beta   90.00
_cell.angle_gamma   90.00
#
_symmetry.space_group_name_H-M   'P 1'
#
loop_
_entity.id
_entity.type
_entity.pdbx_description
1 polymer ?
#
loop_
_entity_poly.entity_id
_entity_poly.type
_entity_poly.pdbx_seq_one_letter_code
_entity_poly.pdbx_strand_id
1 'polypeptide(L)'
;MLASIFLSLLMSQVVTPAPSLMGLQQVALQEEVSVLVNGVLQFSQALHNLYNSMAQKFDTIKQRTDFYQQGLKVLDHQIQSIQLDQNGIRGIIKGLKAEGTRLKQQSQAKKEELQKMLVSHQNTLLQVKVLEEKLSSMDHQDVQNKEWEFAAVKAHVQQQNLTIWFLLGATKQQQEQMAEQAKQLLRIQEQASISMSFTHFTDGFM
;
A
#
# COMPACT_ATOMS: atom_id res chain seq x y z
N MET A 1 -10.88 31.87 -40.09
CA MET A 1 -10.22 32.85 -40.97
C MET A 1 -10.29 32.32 -42.39
N LEU A 2 -10.85 33.13 -43.31
CA LEU A 2 -10.75 33.09 -44.78
C LEU A 2 -11.25 31.80 -45.48
N ALA A 3 -12.18 31.81 -46.42
CA ALA A 3 -12.94 32.87 -47.05
C ALA A 3 -14.18 32.20 -47.68
N SER A 4 -15.35 32.46 -47.11
CA SER A 4 -16.58 32.55 -47.90
C SER A 4 -16.43 33.83 -48.71
N ILE A 5 -16.47 33.75 -50.05
CA ILE A 5 -16.76 34.87 -50.97
C ILE A 5 -16.66 34.39 -52.44
N PHE A 6 -17.63 34.82 -53.23
CA PHE A 6 -17.75 34.78 -54.70
C PHE A 6 -18.14 33.46 -55.39
N LEU A 7 -19.46 33.22 -55.44
CA LEU A 7 -20.05 32.72 -56.68
C LEU A 7 -21.44 33.32 -56.90
N SER A 8 -21.48 34.53 -57.45
CA SER A 8 -22.67 35.10 -58.07
C SER A 8 -22.27 36.14 -59.11
N LEU A 9 -22.98 36.09 -60.26
CA LEU A 9 -22.94 36.92 -61.46
C LEU A 9 -21.87 36.56 -62.51
N LEU A 10 -22.31 35.96 -63.63
CA LEU A 10 -22.78 36.75 -64.77
C LEU A 10 -23.54 35.86 -65.77
N MET A 11 -24.84 36.12 -65.91
CA MET A 11 -25.57 35.82 -67.14
C MET A 11 -25.41 37.04 -68.05
N SER A 12 -24.88 36.89 -69.26
CA SER A 12 -25.20 37.78 -70.36
C SER A 12 -25.01 37.05 -71.69
N GLN A 13 -26.07 37.05 -72.49
CA GLN A 13 -26.21 36.29 -73.72
C GLN A 13 -25.46 36.97 -74.87
N VAL A 14 -24.85 36.18 -75.75
CA VAL A 14 -24.58 36.59 -77.12
C VAL A 14 -25.07 35.49 -78.05
N VAL A 15 -26.11 35.83 -78.80
CA VAL A 15 -26.69 35.09 -79.93
C VAL A 15 -25.75 35.22 -81.12
N THR A 16 -25.43 34.12 -81.81
CA THR A 16 -25.12 34.09 -83.26
C THR A 16 -25.36 32.68 -83.83
N PRO A 17 -25.66 32.55 -85.13
CA PRO A 17 -26.69 31.66 -85.64
C PRO A 17 -26.19 30.26 -86.04
N ALA A 18 -27.10 29.27 -86.03
CA ALA A 18 -26.95 28.04 -86.81
C ALA A 18 -27.16 28.38 -88.30
N PRO A 19 -26.37 27.81 -89.23
CA PRO A 19 -26.80 26.54 -89.82
C PRO A 19 -25.65 25.61 -90.26
N SER A 20 -25.79 24.31 -90.00
CA SER A 20 -25.76 23.25 -91.02
C SER A 20 -25.79 21.88 -90.33
N LEU A 21 -26.93 21.22 -90.52
CA LEU A 21 -27.13 19.81 -90.26
C LEU A 21 -26.37 19.05 -91.35
N MET A 22 -25.36 18.26 -90.97
CA MET A 22 -25.05 16.92 -91.50
C MET A 22 -23.55 16.61 -91.37
N GLY A 23 -23.25 15.55 -90.62
CA GLY A 23 -21.97 14.85 -90.69
C GLY A 23 -21.04 15.13 -89.52
N LEU A 24 -21.36 14.59 -88.33
CA LEU A 24 -20.43 14.11 -87.27
C LEU A 24 -21.11 14.03 -85.88
N GLN A 25 -22.42 13.79 -85.82
CA GLN A 25 -23.12 13.45 -84.57
C GLN A 25 -22.91 11.96 -84.22
N GLN A 26 -21.66 11.50 -84.14
CA GLN A 26 -21.38 10.11 -83.75
C GLN A 26 -20.05 9.89 -83.03
N VAL A 27 -19.17 10.89 -82.92
CA VAL A 27 -17.82 10.71 -82.32
C VAL A 27 -17.66 11.45 -80.98
N ALA A 28 -18.48 12.47 -80.68
CA ALA A 28 -18.50 13.11 -79.36
C ALA A 28 -19.07 12.22 -78.23
N LEU A 29 -19.74 11.12 -78.57
CA LEU A 29 -20.40 10.26 -77.59
C LEU A 29 -19.48 9.21 -76.97
N GLN A 30 -18.35 8.87 -77.59
CA GLN A 30 -17.53 7.73 -77.18
C GLN A 30 -16.38 8.11 -76.26
N GLU A 31 -15.73 9.26 -76.50
CA GLU A 31 -14.69 9.79 -75.60
C GLU A 31 -15.28 10.24 -74.26
N GLU A 32 -16.41 10.97 -74.26
CA GLU A 32 -17.07 11.41 -73.03
C GLU A 32 -17.62 10.23 -72.20
N VAL A 33 -18.19 9.21 -72.86
CA VAL A 33 -18.61 7.98 -72.19
C VAL A 33 -17.41 7.18 -71.67
N SER A 34 -16.30 7.12 -72.41
CA SER A 34 -15.06 6.48 -71.95
C SER A 34 -14.47 7.21 -70.73
N VAL A 35 -14.48 8.54 -70.73
CA VAL A 35 -14.05 9.37 -69.59
C VAL A 35 -14.98 9.18 -68.39
N LEU A 36 -16.30 9.15 -68.59
CA LEU A 36 -17.25 8.90 -67.52
C LEU A 36 -17.12 7.49 -66.93
N VAL A 37 -16.99 6.46 -67.78
CA VAL A 37 -16.78 5.08 -67.36
C VAL A 37 -15.48 4.95 -66.57
N ASN A 38 -14.39 5.55 -67.06
CA ASN A 38 -13.11 5.58 -66.34
C ASN A 38 -13.21 6.36 -65.02
N GLY A 39 -13.95 7.46 -64.98
CA GLY A 39 -14.20 8.24 -63.76
C GLY A 39 -14.99 7.47 -62.71
N VAL A 40 -16.05 6.75 -63.12
CA VAL A 40 -16.84 5.87 -62.25
C VAL A 40 -15.98 4.70 -61.73
N LEU A 41 -15.13 4.13 -62.57
CA LEU A 41 -14.26 3.02 -62.19
C LEU A 41 -13.16 3.48 -61.21
N GLN A 42 -12.54 4.62 -61.48
CA GLN A 42 -11.58 5.26 -60.55
C GLN A 42 -12.25 5.62 -59.21
N PHE A 43 -13.46 6.16 -59.24
CA PHE A 43 -14.22 6.46 -58.03
C PHE A 43 -14.55 5.19 -57.24
N SER A 44 -15.05 4.14 -57.91
CA SER A 44 -15.34 2.84 -57.26
C SER A 44 -14.08 2.24 -56.64
N GLN A 45 -12.93 2.38 -57.29
CA GLN A 45 -11.66 1.89 -56.79
C GLN A 45 -11.15 2.73 -55.61
N ALA A 46 -11.30 4.05 -55.67
CA ALA A 46 -11.00 4.94 -54.54
C ALA A 46 -11.89 4.64 -53.33
N LEU A 47 -13.19 4.41 -53.55
CA LEU A 47 -14.14 4.04 -52.50
C LEU A 47 -13.80 2.68 -51.89
N HIS A 48 -13.45 1.70 -52.71
CA HIS A 48 -13.01 0.38 -52.24
C HIS A 48 -11.74 0.47 -51.39
N ASN A 49 -10.76 1.26 -51.83
CA ASN A 49 -9.52 1.48 -51.07
C ASN A 49 -9.78 2.21 -49.75
N LEU A 50 -10.68 3.21 -49.74
CA LEU A 50 -11.10 3.89 -48.51
C LEU A 50 -11.82 2.95 -47.55
N TYR A 51 -12.73 2.10 -48.05
CA TYR A 51 -13.41 1.09 -47.25
C TYR A 51 -12.42 0.12 -46.61
N ASN A 52 -11.49 -0.43 -47.40
CA ASN A 52 -10.47 -1.35 -46.88
C ASN A 52 -9.54 -0.67 -45.86
N SER A 53 -9.12 0.57 -46.12
CA SER A 53 -8.30 1.35 -45.18
C SER A 53 -9.05 1.61 -43.87
N MET A 54 -10.34 1.94 -43.96
CA MET A 54 -11.19 2.16 -42.78
C MET A 54 -11.41 0.88 -42.00
N ALA A 55 -11.64 -0.25 -42.67
CA ALA A 55 -11.74 -1.57 -42.05
C ALA A 55 -10.46 -1.94 -41.28
N GLN A 56 -9.28 -1.76 -41.89
CA GLN A 56 -8.00 -2.00 -41.23
C GLN A 56 -7.79 -1.10 -40.00
N LYS A 57 -8.18 0.18 -40.09
CA LYS A 57 -8.12 1.09 -38.94
C LYS A 57 -9.07 0.66 -37.83
N PHE A 58 -10.28 0.22 -38.18
CA PHE A 58 -11.26 -0.25 -37.20
C PHE A 58 -10.80 -1.53 -36.50
N ASP A 59 -10.22 -2.48 -37.24
CA ASP A 59 -9.60 -3.68 -36.67
C ASP A 59 -8.44 -3.32 -35.74
N THR A 60 -7.60 -2.36 -36.13
CA THR A 60 -6.50 -1.89 -35.28
C THR A 60 -7.02 -1.25 -33.98
N ILE A 61 -8.07 -0.44 -34.07
CA ILE A 61 -8.71 0.17 -32.89
C ILE A 61 -9.29 -0.91 -31.99
N LYS A 62 -10.01 -1.88 -32.56
CA LYS A 62 -10.58 -3.01 -31.81
C LYS A 62 -9.50 -3.80 -31.07
N GLN A 63 -8.42 -4.19 -31.75
CA GLN A 63 -7.31 -4.91 -31.14
C GLN A 63 -6.66 -4.13 -30.00
N ARG A 64 -6.50 -2.81 -30.15
CA ARG A 64 -5.98 -1.95 -29.08
C ARG A 64 -6.95 -1.87 -27.90
N THR A 65 -8.24 -1.70 -28.15
CA THR A 65 -9.27 -1.69 -27.11
C THR A 65 -9.30 -3.01 -26.34
N ASP A 66 -9.25 -4.15 -27.04
CA ASP A 66 -9.19 -5.47 -26.42
C ASP A 66 -7.95 -5.63 -25.54
N PHE A 67 -6.79 -5.15 -26.02
CA PHE A 67 -5.54 -5.14 -25.25
C PHE A 67 -5.66 -4.29 -23.97
N TYR A 68 -6.19 -3.06 -24.07
CA TYR A 68 -6.38 -2.21 -22.89
C TYR A 68 -7.40 -2.81 -21.91
N GLN A 69 -8.48 -3.41 -22.40
CA GLN A 69 -9.47 -4.08 -21.56
C GLN A 69 -8.85 -5.27 -20.81
N GLN A 70 -7.98 -6.04 -21.46
CA GLN A 70 -7.23 -7.12 -20.82
C GLN A 70 -6.30 -6.55 -19.73
N GLY A 71 -5.59 -5.46 -20.03
CA GLY A 71 -4.72 -4.77 -19.08
C GLY A 71 -5.49 -4.27 -17.84
N LEU A 72 -6.68 -3.70 -18.03
CA LEU A 72 -7.55 -3.25 -16.94
C LEU A 72 -8.01 -4.41 -16.06
N LYS A 73 -8.33 -5.58 -16.62
CA LYS A 73 -8.67 -6.78 -15.83
C LYS A 73 -7.50 -7.26 -14.97
N VAL A 74 -6.28 -7.23 -15.51
CA VAL A 74 -5.08 -7.59 -14.75
C VAL A 74 -4.86 -6.59 -13.61
N LEU A 75 -5.03 -5.30 -13.89
CA LEU A 75 -4.90 -4.26 -12.87
C LEU A 75 -5.95 -4.39 -11.77
N ASP A 76 -7.21 -4.67 -12.11
CA ASP A 76 -8.29 -4.91 -11.15
C ASP A 76 -7.98 -6.10 -10.23
N HIS A 77 -7.49 -7.21 -10.78
CA HIS A 77 -7.03 -8.35 -9.97
C HIS A 77 -5.87 -7.98 -9.05
N GLN A 78 -4.91 -7.18 -9.52
CA GLN A 78 -3.80 -6.71 -8.68
C GLN A 78 -4.30 -5.81 -7.54
N ILE A 79 -5.23 -4.91 -7.81
CA ILE A 79 -5.86 -4.05 -6.79
C ILE A 79 -6.58 -4.90 -5.74
N GLN A 80 -7.36 -5.89 -6.16
CA GLN A 80 -8.04 -6.81 -5.24
C GLN A 80 -7.05 -7.60 -4.38
N SER A 81 -5.96 -8.11 -4.96
CA SER A 81 -4.90 -8.79 -4.22
C SER A 81 -4.25 -7.89 -3.18
N ILE A 82 -3.91 -6.66 -3.55
CA ILE A 82 -3.32 -5.67 -2.64
C ILE A 82 -4.27 -5.36 -1.48
N GLN A 83 -5.58 -5.23 -1.76
CA GLN A 83 -6.59 -5.02 -0.73
C GLN A 83 -6.69 -6.20 0.24
N LEU A 84 -6.63 -7.44 -0.26
CA LEU A 84 -6.61 -8.65 0.57
C LEU A 84 -5.37 -8.70 1.47
N ASP A 85 -4.18 -8.47 0.91
CA ASP A 85 -2.92 -8.46 1.66
C ASP A 85 -2.92 -7.37 2.74
N GLN A 86 -3.42 -6.18 2.40
CA GLN A 86 -3.55 -5.06 3.34
C GLN A 86 -4.53 -5.39 4.49
N ASN A 87 -5.63 -6.11 4.19
CA ASN A 87 -6.55 -6.61 5.20
C ASN A 87 -5.88 -7.62 6.13
N GLY A 88 -5.07 -8.51 5.57
CA GLY A 88 -4.24 -9.47 6.32
C GLY A 88 -3.27 -8.76 7.26
N ILE A 89 -2.47 -7.81 6.75
CA ILE A 89 -1.51 -7.01 7.53
C ILE A 89 -2.22 -6.28 8.68
N ARG A 90 -3.38 -5.67 8.41
CA ARG A 90 -4.19 -5.00 9.44
C ARG A 90 -4.67 -5.95 10.53
N GLY A 91 -5.05 -7.18 10.18
CA GLY A 91 -5.38 -8.23 11.14
C GLY A 91 -4.19 -8.57 12.04
N ILE A 92 -3.01 -8.77 11.44
CA ILE A 92 -1.77 -9.06 12.17
C ILE A 92 -1.39 -7.92 13.12
N ILE A 93 -1.46 -6.66 12.68
CA ILE A 93 -1.16 -5.48 13.51
C ILE A 93 -2.11 -5.40 14.71
N LYS A 94 -3.41 -5.66 14.52
CA LYS A 94 -4.38 -5.70 15.63
C LYS A 94 -4.01 -6.79 16.65
N GLY A 95 -3.66 -7.98 16.16
CA GLY A 95 -3.19 -9.09 17.00
C GLY A 95 -1.94 -8.72 17.81
N LEU A 96 -0.92 -8.16 17.15
CA LEU A 96 0.31 -7.70 17.79
C LEU A 96 0.06 -6.60 18.84
N LYS A 97 -0.87 -5.67 18.58
CA LYS A 97 -1.23 -4.62 19.54
C LYS A 97 -1.91 -5.18 20.80
N ALA A 98 -2.81 -6.16 20.64
CA ALA A 98 -3.43 -6.84 21.77
C ALA A 98 -2.40 -7.62 22.59
N GLU A 99 -1.54 -8.39 21.92
CA GLU A 99 -0.48 -9.16 22.56
C GLU A 99 0.53 -8.25 23.28
N GLY A 100 0.94 -7.14 22.67
CA GLY A 100 1.81 -6.15 23.31
C GLY A 100 1.18 -5.53 24.55
N THR A 101 -0.13 -5.30 24.55
CA THR A 101 -0.86 -4.80 25.74
C THR A 101 -0.85 -5.84 26.87
N ARG A 102 -1.10 -7.12 26.52
CA ARG A 102 -1.04 -8.25 27.45
C ARG A 102 0.35 -8.40 28.07
N LEU A 103 1.40 -8.35 27.24
CA LEU A 103 2.79 -8.44 27.69
C LEU A 103 3.17 -7.25 28.60
N LYS A 104 2.72 -6.03 28.28
CA LYS A 104 2.94 -4.86 29.14
C LYS A 104 2.30 -5.03 30.51
N GLN A 105 1.07 -5.55 30.57
CA GLN A 105 0.40 -5.84 31.84
C GLN A 105 1.14 -6.91 32.64
N GLN A 106 1.59 -8.00 31.99
CA GLN A 106 2.37 -9.05 32.65
C GLN A 106 3.72 -8.54 33.17
N SER A 107 4.41 -7.70 32.41
CA SER A 107 5.68 -7.08 32.82
C SER A 107 5.48 -6.18 34.04
N GLN A 108 4.42 -5.37 34.05
CA GLN A 108 4.08 -4.53 35.20
C GLN A 108 3.77 -5.37 36.45
N ALA A 109 2.97 -6.42 36.31
CA ALA A 109 2.66 -7.33 37.43
C ALA A 109 3.92 -8.00 38.00
N LYS A 110 4.83 -8.48 37.13
CA LYS A 110 6.12 -9.04 37.56
C LYS A 110 7.00 -8.00 38.26
N LYS A 111 7.03 -6.77 37.77
CA LYS A 111 7.77 -5.66 38.40
C LYS A 111 7.26 -5.40 39.82
N GLU A 112 5.95 -5.34 40.00
CA GLU A 112 5.33 -5.15 41.32
C GLU A 112 5.66 -6.31 42.26
N GLU A 113 5.65 -7.55 41.76
CA GLU A 113 6.05 -8.72 42.55
C GLU A 113 7.53 -8.66 42.96
N LEU A 114 8.43 -8.29 42.04
CA LEU A 114 9.85 -8.09 42.34
C LEU A 114 10.07 -6.97 43.38
N GLN A 115 9.28 -5.89 43.32
CA GLN A 115 9.34 -4.83 44.32
C GLN A 115 8.88 -5.29 45.70
N LYS A 116 7.79 -6.08 45.79
CA LYS A 116 7.35 -6.69 47.06
C LYS A 116 8.40 -7.62 47.62
N MET A 117 8.99 -8.46 46.77
CA MET A 117 10.07 -9.38 47.12
C MET A 117 11.28 -8.61 47.67
N LEU A 118 11.68 -7.50 47.02
CA LEU A 118 12.77 -6.64 47.49
C LEU A 118 12.52 -6.09 48.90
N VAL A 119 11.32 -5.57 49.17
CA VAL A 119 10.93 -5.07 50.49
C VAL A 119 10.95 -6.19 51.54
N SER A 120 10.42 -7.37 51.18
CA SER A 120 10.47 -8.54 52.06
C SER A 120 11.90 -8.95 52.40
N HIS A 121 12.81 -9.00 51.42
CA HIS A 121 14.22 -9.31 51.66
C HIS A 121 14.93 -8.25 52.52
N GLN A 122 14.63 -6.97 52.34
CA GLN A 122 15.16 -5.91 53.20
C GLN A 122 14.72 -6.09 54.66
N ASN A 123 13.46 -6.43 54.89
CA ASN A 123 12.96 -6.74 56.23
C ASN A 123 13.67 -7.96 56.83
N THR A 124 13.89 -9.02 56.03
CA THR A 124 14.66 -10.19 56.47
C THR A 124 16.09 -9.82 56.83
N LEU A 125 16.77 -8.95 56.06
CA LEU A 125 18.12 -8.47 56.40
C LEU A 125 18.14 -7.70 57.73
N LEU A 126 17.11 -6.90 58.02
CA LEU A 126 16.99 -6.21 59.31
C LEU A 126 16.80 -7.20 60.46
N GLN A 127 15.93 -8.20 60.29
CA GLN A 127 15.72 -9.25 61.29
C GLN A 127 17.00 -10.06 61.54
N VAL A 128 17.71 -10.42 60.47
CA VAL A 128 19.04 -11.03 60.51
C VAL A 128 19.96 -10.15 61.37
N LYS A 129 20.12 -8.86 61.05
CA LYS A 129 20.98 -7.96 61.83
C LYS A 129 20.64 -7.90 63.33
N VAL A 130 19.36 -7.90 63.70
CA VAL A 130 18.92 -7.93 65.11
C VAL A 130 19.30 -9.26 65.80
N LEU A 131 19.19 -10.38 65.08
CA LEU A 131 19.63 -11.68 65.58
C LEU A 131 21.16 -11.75 65.74
N GLU A 132 21.93 -11.11 64.86
CA GLU A 132 23.40 -10.99 64.95
C GLU A 132 23.82 -10.33 66.28
N GLU A 133 23.17 -9.22 66.63
CA GLU A 133 23.43 -8.47 67.86
C GLU A 133 23.06 -9.27 69.11
N LYS A 134 21.98 -10.05 69.03
CA LYS A 134 21.54 -10.94 70.11
C LYS A 134 22.45 -12.15 70.29
N LEU A 135 22.99 -12.71 69.21
CA LEU A 135 23.98 -13.80 69.26
C LEU A 135 25.32 -13.31 69.82
N SER A 136 25.74 -12.10 69.43
CA SER A 136 26.97 -11.47 69.92
C SER A 136 26.95 -11.16 71.43
N SER A 137 25.78 -11.19 72.07
CA SER A 137 25.59 -10.98 73.50
C SER A 137 25.37 -12.27 74.31
N MET A 138 25.45 -13.45 73.67
CA MET A 138 25.34 -14.76 74.32
C MET A 138 26.71 -15.41 74.57
N ASP A 139 26.87 -16.12 75.69
CA ASP A 139 28.15 -16.69 76.14
C ASP A 139 28.61 -17.95 75.38
N HIS A 140 29.91 -18.21 75.37
CA HIS A 140 30.72 -18.70 74.23
C HIS A 140 30.67 -20.19 73.82
N GLN A 141 29.78 -21.04 74.35
CA GLN A 141 29.90 -22.50 74.10
C GLN A 141 29.07 -23.08 72.95
N ASP A 142 28.03 -22.39 72.47
CA ASP A 142 27.13 -22.85 71.38
C ASP A 142 26.98 -21.82 70.24
N VAL A 143 27.86 -20.80 70.23
CA VAL A 143 27.75 -19.60 69.38
C VAL A 143 28.41 -19.81 68.00
N GLN A 144 29.50 -20.57 67.94
CA GLN A 144 30.33 -20.68 66.73
C GLN A 144 29.62 -21.37 65.56
N ASN A 145 28.79 -22.39 65.84
CA ASN A 145 28.00 -23.08 64.81
C ASN A 145 26.84 -22.19 64.32
N LYS A 146 26.22 -21.42 65.22
CA LYS A 146 25.12 -20.50 64.91
C LYS A 146 25.59 -19.26 64.13
N GLU A 147 26.80 -18.77 64.39
CA GLU A 147 27.44 -17.68 63.63
C GLU A 147 27.69 -18.07 62.17
N TRP A 148 28.15 -19.30 61.90
CA TRP A 148 28.33 -19.77 60.53
C TRP A 148 26.99 -19.86 59.77
N GLU A 149 25.96 -20.45 60.39
CA GLU A 149 24.64 -20.62 59.74
C GLU A 149 24.02 -19.27 59.42
N PHE A 150 24.21 -18.31 60.32
CA PHE A 150 23.77 -16.95 60.16
C PHE A 150 24.52 -16.21 59.02
N ALA A 151 25.84 -16.37 58.94
CA ALA A 151 26.64 -15.81 57.86
C ALA A 151 26.22 -16.37 56.49
N ALA A 152 25.91 -17.66 56.42
CA ALA A 152 25.41 -18.30 55.21
C ALA A 152 24.03 -17.75 54.78
N VAL A 153 23.10 -17.56 55.73
CA VAL A 153 21.79 -16.96 55.45
C VAL A 153 21.93 -15.51 54.98
N LYS A 154 22.80 -14.71 55.62
CA LYS A 154 23.08 -13.32 55.24
C LYS A 154 23.64 -13.24 53.81
N ALA A 155 24.63 -14.07 53.48
CA ALA A 155 25.20 -14.14 52.13
C ALA A 155 24.13 -14.52 51.09
N HIS A 156 23.28 -15.49 51.40
CA HIS A 156 22.19 -15.92 50.52
C HIS A 156 21.16 -14.80 50.27
N VAL A 157 20.71 -14.12 51.32
CA VAL A 157 19.74 -13.01 51.20
C VAL A 157 20.35 -11.82 50.44
N GLN A 158 21.63 -11.51 50.65
CA GLN A 158 22.34 -10.47 49.90
C GLN A 158 22.46 -10.82 48.40
N GLN A 159 22.78 -12.07 48.09
CA GLN A 159 22.84 -12.55 46.71
C GLN A 159 21.47 -12.49 46.02
N GLN A 160 20.40 -12.87 46.72
CA GLN A 160 19.03 -12.77 46.20
C GLN A 160 18.63 -11.31 45.96
N ASN A 161 18.98 -10.39 46.87
CA ASN A 161 18.73 -8.95 46.70
C ASN A 161 19.41 -8.39 45.43
N LEU A 162 20.68 -8.72 45.20
CA LEU A 162 21.40 -8.33 43.97
C LEU A 162 20.72 -8.89 42.70
N THR A 163 20.27 -10.14 42.76
CA THR A 163 19.55 -10.80 41.66
C THR A 163 18.23 -10.08 41.35
N ILE A 164 17.46 -9.73 42.39
CA ILE A 164 16.20 -8.98 42.24
C ILE A 164 16.45 -7.61 41.62
N TRP A 165 17.51 -6.90 42.04
CA TRP A 165 17.90 -5.61 41.44
C TRP A 165 18.24 -5.73 39.96
N PHE A 166 19.01 -6.75 39.59
CA PHE A 166 19.32 -7.03 38.18
C PHE A 166 18.04 -7.30 37.38
N LEU A 167 17.14 -8.15 37.91
CA LEU A 167 15.88 -8.47 37.25
C LEU A 167 14.96 -7.26 37.12
N LEU A 168 14.94 -6.37 38.12
CA LEU A 168 14.18 -5.13 38.07
C LEU A 168 14.70 -4.19 36.98
N GLY A 169 16.03 -4.08 36.86
CA GLY A 169 16.69 -3.32 35.80
C GLY A 169 16.39 -3.89 34.41
N ALA A 170 16.53 -5.20 34.23
CA ALA A 170 16.21 -5.89 32.98
C ALA A 170 14.73 -5.71 32.59
N THR A 171 13.81 -5.79 33.56
CA THR A 171 12.37 -5.59 33.34
C THR A 171 12.08 -4.16 32.89
N LYS A 172 12.75 -3.16 33.49
CA LYS A 172 12.61 -1.75 33.07
C LYS A 172 13.08 -1.55 31.63
N GLN A 173 14.26 -2.08 31.29
CA GLN A 173 14.80 -2.01 29.93
C GLN A 173 13.87 -2.68 28.92
N GLN A 174 13.31 -3.84 29.26
CA GLN A 174 12.33 -4.53 28.42
C GLN A 174 11.07 -3.69 28.21
N GLN A 175 10.60 -2.96 29.23
CA GLN A 175 9.43 -2.08 29.13
C GLN A 175 9.67 -0.90 28.17
N GLU A 176 10.87 -0.32 28.20
CA GLU A 176 11.28 0.74 27.27
C GLU A 176 11.34 0.23 25.82
N GLN A 177 11.91 -0.96 25.60
CA GLN A 177 11.94 -1.60 24.27
C GLN A 177 10.53 -1.88 23.73
N MET A 178 9.61 -2.38 24.58
CA MET A 178 8.21 -2.59 24.19
C MET A 178 7.51 -1.28 23.81
N ALA A 179 7.83 -0.17 24.47
CA ALA A 179 7.26 1.13 24.13
C ALA A 179 7.71 1.61 22.73
N GLU A 180 8.96 1.38 22.36
CA GLU A 180 9.45 1.69 21.02
C GLU A 180 8.83 0.79 19.95
N GLN A 181 8.70 -0.51 20.21
CA GLN A 181 8.00 -1.42 19.29
C GLN A 181 6.54 -1.02 19.09
N ALA A 182 5.85 -0.57 20.14
CA ALA A 182 4.48 -0.07 20.03
C ALA A 182 4.40 1.19 19.13
N LYS A 183 5.36 2.11 19.23
CA LYS A 183 5.44 3.28 18.34
C LYS A 183 5.66 2.87 16.88
N GLN A 184 6.53 1.88 16.63
CA GLN A 184 6.76 1.36 15.27
C GLN A 184 5.49 0.75 14.67
N LEU A 185 4.74 -0.03 15.45
CA LEU A 185 3.47 -0.60 15.00
C LEU A 185 2.44 0.49 14.65
N LEU A 186 2.39 1.59 15.42
CA LEU A 186 1.52 2.73 15.09
C LEU A 186 1.90 3.38 13.76
N ARG A 187 3.20 3.59 13.50
CA ARG A 187 3.67 4.14 12.21
C ARG A 187 3.32 3.23 11.04
N ILE A 188 3.52 1.92 11.18
CA ILE A 188 3.16 0.95 10.14
C ILE A 188 1.63 0.98 9.90
N GLN A 189 0.84 1.12 10.97
CA GLN A 189 -0.61 1.27 10.87
C GLN A 189 -1.01 2.56 10.13
N GLU A 190 -0.37 3.69 10.43
CA GLU A 190 -0.62 4.97 9.76
C GLU A 190 -0.24 4.92 8.28
N GLN A 191 0.92 4.36 7.94
CA GLN A 191 1.35 4.17 6.55
C GLN A 191 0.38 3.28 5.78
N ALA A 192 -0.08 2.18 6.41
CA ALA A 192 -1.10 1.32 5.83
C ALA A 192 -2.47 2.02 5.67
N SER A 193 -2.77 3.05 6.48
CA SER A 193 -4.03 3.81 6.40
C SER A 193 -3.96 4.97 5.38
N ILE A 194 -2.81 5.63 5.25
CA ILE A 194 -2.58 6.67 4.24
C ILE A 194 -2.65 6.09 2.83
N SER A 195 -2.09 4.89 2.62
CA SER A 195 -2.25 4.15 1.36
C SER A 195 -3.72 3.92 0.97
N MET A 196 -4.63 3.87 1.95
CA MET A 196 -6.08 3.69 1.75
C MET A 196 -6.78 4.98 1.25
N SER A 197 -6.31 6.16 1.67
CA SER A 197 -6.88 7.44 1.20
C SER A 197 -6.54 7.73 -0.26
N PHE A 198 -5.41 7.24 -0.75
CA PHE A 198 -5.01 7.41 -2.14
C PHE A 198 -5.84 6.52 -3.09
N THR A 199 -6.20 5.31 -2.66
CA THR A 199 -7.03 4.38 -3.46
C THR A 199 -8.51 4.79 -3.50
N HIS A 200 -9.04 5.39 -2.43
CA HIS A 200 -10.43 5.89 -2.45
C HIS A 200 -10.60 7.19 -3.26
N PHE A 201 -9.54 7.98 -3.43
CA PHE A 201 -9.57 9.18 -4.27
C PHE A 201 -9.61 8.83 -5.77
N THR A 202 -9.05 7.70 -6.18
CA THR A 202 -9.09 7.24 -7.57
C THR A 202 -10.42 6.62 -7.99
N ASP A 203 -11.19 6.08 -7.04
CA ASP A 203 -12.54 5.53 -7.30
C ASP A 203 -13.63 6.62 -7.43
N GLY A 204 -13.34 7.87 -7.05
CA GLY A 204 -14.29 8.99 -7.14
C GLY A 204 -14.25 9.79 -8.44
N PHE A 205 -13.38 9.44 -9.39
CA PHE A 205 -13.13 10.19 -10.63
C PHE A 205 -13.31 9.38 -11.92
N MET A 206 -13.93 8.19 -11.86
CA MET A 206 -14.28 7.37 -13.03
C MET A 206 -15.79 7.16 -13.13
#